data_AF-M7B368-F1
#
_entry.id   AF-M7B368-F1
#
_cell.length_a   1.000
_cell.length_b   1.000
_cell.length_c   1.000
_cell.angle_alpha   90.00
_cell.angle_beta   90.00
_cell.angle_gamma   90.00
#
_symmetry.space_group_name_H-M   'P 1'
#
loop_
_entity.id
_entity.type
_entity.pdbx_description
1 polymer ?
#
loop_
_entity_poly.entity_id
_entity_poly.type
_entity_poly.pdbx_seq_one_letter_code
_entity_poly.pdbx_strand_id
1 'polypeptide(L)'
;MCHFLPSDTLVDRFHERGRQHQPKTTPYDKDWKRLYLFGGQTYSSATLQLHIANYEVLLAKYDYNNYTKFSEFIDFIPEDKKEQFTALVSEGQLISRTALQAALDTADTAARSVAITVVMRRASWLHLSGFPREVQSTVKYLPFEGPKLFAKKTDNSLHTLKDS
;
A
#
# COMPACT_ATOMS: atom_id res chain seq x y z
N MET A 1 -0.18 -13.29 -4.14
CA MET A 1 -1.00 -13.20 -2.91
C MET A 1 -0.06 -12.88 -1.75
N CYS A 2 0.05 -11.60 -1.37
CA CYS A 2 0.86 -11.18 -0.23
C CYS A 2 -0.04 -11.08 1.00
N HIS A 3 -0.30 -12.21 1.64
CA HIS A 3 -0.99 -12.22 2.92
C HIS A 3 0.04 -11.88 4.00
N PHE A 4 0.00 -10.64 4.51
CA PHE A 4 0.72 -10.29 5.73
C PHE A 4 0.16 -11.09 6.89
N LEU A 5 0.75 -12.25 7.15
CA LEU A 5 0.59 -12.96 8.40
C LEU A 5 1.52 -12.27 9.42
N PRO A 6 1.05 -11.93 10.64
CA PRO A 6 1.93 -11.96 11.80
C PRO A 6 2.72 -13.27 11.74
N SER A 7 4.01 -13.29 12.04
CA SER A 7 4.83 -14.52 12.03
C SER A 7 4.03 -15.73 12.52
N ASP A 8 4.14 -16.88 11.84
CA ASP A 8 3.25 -18.05 12.04
C ASP A 8 3.03 -18.44 13.52
N THR A 9 4.00 -18.17 14.39
CA THR A 9 3.94 -18.32 15.86
C THR A 9 2.99 -17.38 16.61
N LEU A 10 2.56 -16.26 16.03
CA LEU A 10 1.60 -15.30 16.60
C LEU A 10 0.18 -15.59 16.13
N VAL A 11 0.00 -16.06 14.90
CA VAL A 11 -1.31 -16.48 14.35
C VAL A 11 -1.78 -17.76 15.04
N ASP A 12 -0.90 -18.76 15.18
CA ASP A 12 -1.24 -20.00 15.89
C ASP A 12 -1.57 -19.75 17.36
N ARG A 13 -0.81 -18.89 18.05
CA ARG A 13 -1.11 -18.53 19.45
C ARG A 13 -2.35 -17.64 19.62
N PHE A 14 -2.72 -16.85 18.60
CA PHE A 14 -3.99 -16.10 18.57
C PHE A 14 -5.18 -17.06 18.42
N HIS A 15 -5.04 -18.09 17.59
CA HIS A 15 -6.02 -19.16 17.44
C HIS A 15 -6.11 -20.06 18.68
N GLU A 16 -5.00 -20.36 19.36
CA GLU A 16 -4.98 -21.13 20.62
C GLU A 16 -5.64 -20.39 21.79
N ARG A 17 -5.39 -19.08 21.96
CA ARG A 17 -6.01 -18.31 23.05
C ARG A 17 -7.51 -18.10 22.82
N GLY A 18 -7.93 -17.96 21.56
CA GLY A 18 -9.35 -17.97 21.18
C GLY A 18 -10.06 -19.31 21.40
N ARG A 19 -9.31 -20.41 21.59
CA ARG A 19 -9.84 -21.74 21.97
C ARG A 19 -9.75 -22.00 23.48
N GLN A 20 -8.73 -21.49 24.18
CA GLN A 20 -8.51 -21.75 25.61
C GLN A 20 -9.38 -20.92 26.55
N HIS A 21 -9.83 -19.74 26.13
CA HIS A 21 -10.93 -19.06 26.76
C HIS A 21 -12.11 -19.09 25.80
N GLN A 22 -13.29 -19.51 26.26
CA GLN A 22 -14.51 -18.96 25.70
C GLN A 22 -14.78 -17.62 26.41
N PRO A 23 -14.26 -16.47 25.97
CA PRO A 23 -14.91 -15.24 26.32
C PRO A 23 -16.21 -15.20 25.53
N LYS A 24 -17.32 -14.86 26.18
CA LYS A 24 -18.45 -14.28 25.46
C LYS A 24 -17.88 -13.13 24.64
N THR A 25 -17.69 -13.33 23.34
CA THR A 25 -17.21 -12.27 22.44
C THR A 25 -18.20 -11.13 22.54
N THR A 26 -17.73 -10.01 23.07
CA THR A 26 -18.59 -8.84 23.17
C THR A 26 -18.91 -8.37 21.74
N PRO A 27 -20.06 -7.73 21.49
CA PRO A 27 -20.33 -7.13 20.18
C PRO A 27 -19.18 -6.25 19.68
N TYR A 28 -18.47 -5.60 20.60
CA TYR A 28 -17.29 -4.76 20.35
C TYR A 28 -16.09 -5.54 19.77
N ASP A 29 -15.82 -6.77 20.24
CA ASP A 29 -14.72 -7.60 19.71
C ASP A 29 -14.96 -8.04 18.25
N LYS A 30 -16.24 -8.21 17.87
CA LYS A 30 -16.62 -8.57 16.50
C LYS A 30 -16.29 -7.44 15.52
N ASP A 31 -16.46 -6.19 15.93
CA ASP A 31 -16.15 -5.03 15.11
C ASP A 31 -14.65 -4.89 14.85
N TRP A 32 -13.81 -5.11 15.86
CA TRP A 32 -12.35 -5.11 15.68
C TRP A 32 -11.84 -6.23 14.78
N LYS A 33 -12.44 -7.41 14.87
CA LYS A 33 -12.15 -8.53 13.96
C LYS A 33 -12.54 -8.22 12.52
N ARG A 34 -13.70 -7.60 12.31
CA ARG A 34 -14.13 -7.11 10.98
C ARG A 34 -13.17 -6.07 10.43
N LEU A 35 -12.73 -5.11 11.26
CA LEU A 35 -11.77 -4.07 10.86
C LEU A 35 -10.40 -4.68 10.46
N TYR A 36 -9.94 -5.72 11.16
CA TYR A 36 -8.70 -6.43 10.83
C TYR A 36 -8.77 -7.13 9.47
N LEU A 37 -9.89 -7.79 9.17
CA LEU A 37 -10.14 -8.46 7.89
C LEU A 37 -10.30 -7.46 6.75
N PHE A 38 -11.08 -6.40 6.97
CA PHE A 38 -11.25 -5.30 6.03
C PHE A 38 -9.91 -4.66 5.67
N GLY A 39 -9.05 -4.43 6.67
CA GLY A 39 -7.69 -3.97 6.42
C GLY A 39 -6.87 -4.94 5.55
N GLY A 40 -7.12 -6.25 5.59
CA GLY A 40 -6.44 -7.18 4.68
C GLY A 40 -6.78 -6.98 3.22
N GLN A 41 -8.08 -6.81 2.96
CA GLN A 41 -8.58 -6.58 1.61
C GLN A 41 -8.13 -5.22 1.08
N THR A 42 -8.25 -4.16 1.87
CA THR A 42 -7.81 -2.81 1.49
C THR A 42 -6.30 -2.77 1.23
N TYR A 43 -5.50 -3.45 2.06
CA TYR A 43 -4.06 -3.55 1.85
C TYR A 43 -3.73 -4.21 0.51
N SER A 44 -4.36 -5.36 0.22
CA SER A 44 -4.12 -6.09 -1.02
C SER A 44 -4.53 -5.28 -2.25
N SER A 45 -5.67 -4.58 -2.16
CA SER A 45 -6.16 -3.69 -3.22
C SER A 45 -5.19 -2.52 -3.46
N ALA A 46 -4.77 -1.83 -2.40
CA ALA A 46 -3.85 -0.72 -2.49
C ALA A 46 -2.46 -1.14 -3.01
N THR A 47 -1.98 -2.32 -2.62
CA THR A 47 -0.71 -2.86 -3.15
C THR A 47 -0.83 -3.15 -4.65
N LEU A 48 -1.97 -3.68 -5.11
CA LEU A 48 -2.21 -3.89 -6.53
C LEU A 48 -2.27 -2.55 -7.29
N GLN A 49 -2.94 -1.53 -6.75
CA GLN A 49 -2.96 -0.18 -7.32
C GLN A 49 -1.55 0.40 -7.45
N LEU A 50 -0.68 0.19 -6.46
CA LEU A 50 0.71 0.64 -6.53
C LEU A 50 1.48 -0.06 -7.66
N HIS A 51 1.27 -1.37 -7.87
CA HIS A 51 1.86 -2.07 -9.01
C HIS A 51 1.35 -1.56 -10.35
N ILE A 52 0.03 -1.33 -10.47
CA ILE A 52 -0.58 -0.77 -11.68
C ILE A 52 0.02 0.62 -11.96
N ALA A 53 0.05 1.50 -10.97
CA ALA A 53 0.63 2.84 -11.10
C ALA A 53 2.10 2.80 -11.52
N ASN A 54 2.89 1.86 -11.00
CA ASN A 54 4.29 1.69 -11.42
C ASN A 54 4.40 1.31 -12.91
N TYR A 55 3.50 0.46 -13.42
CA TYR A 55 3.46 0.16 -14.85
C TYR A 55 3.00 1.37 -15.67
N GLU A 56 2.01 2.13 -15.21
CA GLU A 56 1.54 3.34 -15.87
C GLU A 56 2.64 4.41 -15.97
N VAL A 57 3.45 4.60 -14.92
CA VAL A 57 4.64 5.48 -14.94
C VAL A 57 5.62 5.05 -16.04
N LEU A 58 5.89 3.75 -16.17
CA LEU A 58 6.80 3.22 -17.19
C LEU A 58 6.26 3.46 -18.60
N LEU A 59 4.97 3.20 -18.82
CA LEU A 59 4.31 3.41 -20.10
C LEU A 59 4.31 4.89 -20.50
N ALA A 60 3.90 5.78 -19.58
CA ALA A 60 3.87 7.22 -19.82
C ALA A 60 5.27 7.77 -20.17
N LYS A 61 6.31 7.27 -19.48
CA LYS A 61 7.70 7.62 -19.80
C LYS A 61 8.13 7.12 -21.19
N TYR A 62 7.72 5.91 -21.57
CA TYR A 62 8.02 5.36 -22.88
C TYR A 62 7.35 6.16 -23.99
N ASP A 63 6.07 6.50 -23.84
CA ASP A 63 5.33 7.32 -24.80
C ASP A 63 5.96 8.71 -24.95
N TYR A 64 6.32 9.35 -23.83
CA TYR A 64 7.01 10.63 -23.87
C TYR A 64 8.34 10.55 -24.66
N ASN A 65 9.11 9.48 -24.44
CA ASN A 65 10.35 9.26 -25.16
C ASN A 65 10.11 9.00 -26.66
N ASN A 66 9.02 8.32 -27.03
CA ASN A 66 8.65 8.11 -28.43
C ASN A 66 8.32 9.43 -29.12
N TYR A 67 7.50 10.28 -28.51
CA TYR A 67 7.21 11.61 -29.07
C TYR A 67 8.45 12.51 -29.10
N THR A 68 9.36 12.38 -28.13
CA THR A 68 10.67 13.04 -28.19
C THR A 68 11.47 12.60 -29.42
N LYS A 69 11.53 11.30 -29.71
CA LYS A 69 12.16 10.80 -30.95
C LYS A 69 11.44 11.29 -32.21
N PHE A 70 10.10 11.35 -32.21
CA PHE A 70 9.35 11.90 -33.33
C PHE A 70 9.67 13.38 -33.61
N SER A 71 10.04 14.15 -32.59
CA SER A 71 10.45 15.54 -32.79
C SER A 71 11.71 15.67 -33.66
N GLU A 72 12.59 14.67 -33.68
CA GLU A 72 13.78 14.63 -34.54
C GLU A 72 13.42 14.54 -36.03
N PHE A 73 12.21 14.09 -36.36
CA PHE A 73 11.75 13.96 -37.74
C PHE A 73 11.09 15.22 -38.30
N ILE A 74 10.85 16.25 -37.47
CA ILE A 74 10.10 17.46 -37.85
C ILE A 74 10.71 18.15 -39.07
N ASP A 75 12.04 18.20 -39.18
CA ASP A 75 12.73 18.86 -40.29
C ASP A 75 12.67 18.09 -41.61
N PHE A 76 12.24 16.82 -41.59
CA PHE A 76 12.06 16.00 -42.78
C PHE A 76 10.61 15.98 -43.28
N ILE A 77 9.70 16.67 -42.58
CA ILE A 77 8.28 16.76 -42.95
C ILE A 77 8.10 17.86 -44.03
N PRO A 78 7.29 17.62 -45.07
CA PRO A 78 6.91 18.67 -46.02
C PRO A 78 6.34 19.92 -45.33
N GLU A 79 6.70 21.11 -45.84
CA GLU A 79 6.38 22.39 -45.20
C GLU A 79 4.87 22.57 -44.93
N ASP A 80 4.01 22.10 -45.85
CA ASP A 80 2.55 22.18 -45.73
C ASP A 80 1.96 21.27 -44.63
N LYS A 81 2.75 20.33 -44.11
CA LYS A 81 2.37 19.39 -43.03
C LYS A 81 3.18 19.59 -41.75
N LYS A 82 4.25 20.38 -41.77
CA LYS A 82 5.19 20.53 -40.67
C LYS A 82 4.53 21.04 -39.39
N GLU A 83 3.64 22.03 -39.50
CA GLU A 83 2.89 22.58 -38.36
C GLU A 83 1.99 21.51 -37.73
N GLN A 84 1.24 20.77 -38.55
CA GLN A 84 0.33 19.72 -38.07
C GLN A 84 1.08 18.60 -37.35
N PHE A 85 2.22 18.16 -37.91
CA PHE A 85 3.05 17.13 -37.27
C PHE A 85 3.68 17.63 -35.97
N THR A 86 4.14 18.88 -35.94
CA THR A 86 4.70 19.50 -34.72
C THR A 86 3.66 19.59 -33.61
N ALA A 87 2.41 19.96 -33.96
CA ALA A 87 1.29 19.99 -33.03
C ALA A 87 1.00 18.59 -32.46
N LEU A 88 0.96 17.56 -33.32
CA LEU A 88 0.75 16.16 -32.91
C LEU A 88 1.84 15.68 -31.93
N VAL A 89 3.11 15.97 -32.21
CA VAL A 89 4.22 15.62 -31.32
C VAL A 89 4.07 16.30 -29.96
N SER A 90 3.73 17.59 -29.97
CA SER A 90 3.55 18.39 -28.74
C SER A 90 2.37 17.90 -27.90
N GLU A 91 1.25 17.58 -28.55
CA GLU A 91 0.06 17.01 -27.90
C GLU A 91 0.39 15.64 -27.28
N GLY A 92 1.09 14.78 -28.01
CA GLY A 92 1.55 13.49 -27.51
C GLY A 92 2.41 13.62 -26.25
N GLN A 93 3.38 14.53 -26.24
CA GLN A 93 4.20 14.81 -25.06
C GLN A 93 3.36 15.31 -23.88
N LEU A 94 2.38 16.18 -24.13
CA LEU A 94 1.48 16.71 -23.10
C LEU A 94 0.62 15.61 -22.48
N ILE A 95 0.05 14.72 -23.31
CA ILE A 95 -0.74 13.57 -22.85
C ILE A 95 0.14 12.64 -22.02
N SER A 96 1.35 12.29 -22.48
CA SER A 96 2.26 11.43 -21.73
C SER A 96 2.65 12.03 -20.37
N ARG A 97 2.90 13.35 -20.29
CA ARG A 97 3.17 14.03 -19.01
C ARG A 97 1.96 14.01 -18.07
N THR A 98 0.76 14.21 -18.61
CA THR A 98 -0.49 14.17 -17.83
C THR A 98 -0.76 12.76 -17.30
N ALA A 99 -0.55 11.74 -18.14
CA ALA A 99 -0.65 10.33 -17.74
C ALA A 99 0.38 9.98 -16.65
N LEU A 100 1.61 10.48 -16.76
CA LEU A 100 2.63 10.30 -15.73
C LEU A 100 2.19 10.92 -14.39
N GLN A 101 1.64 12.12 -14.40
CA GLN A 101 1.14 12.76 -13.18
C GLN A 101 0.00 11.96 -12.55
N ALA A 102 -0.98 11.51 -13.35
CA ALA A 102 -2.08 10.68 -12.87
C ALA A 102 -1.60 9.36 -12.24
N ALA A 103 -0.58 8.74 -12.83
CA ALA A 103 0.03 7.53 -12.29
C ALA A 103 0.75 7.81 -10.95
N LEU A 104 1.46 8.92 -10.83
CA LEU A 104 2.10 9.34 -9.56
C LEU A 104 1.06 9.62 -8.46
N ASP A 105 -0.04 10.29 -8.79
CA ASP A 105 -1.12 10.56 -7.84
C ASP A 105 -1.83 9.27 -7.39
N THR A 106 -1.97 8.31 -8.31
CA THR A 106 -2.48 6.96 -8.01
C THR A 106 -1.53 6.21 -7.08
N ALA A 107 -0.22 6.27 -7.32
CA ALA A 107 0.79 5.67 -6.47
C ALA A 107 0.80 6.28 -5.05
N ASP A 108 0.71 7.60 -4.93
CA ASP A 108 0.61 8.28 -3.62
C ASP A 108 -0.66 7.87 -2.86
N THR A 109 -1.80 7.86 -3.55
CA THR A 109 -3.09 7.42 -2.97
C THR A 109 -3.02 5.97 -2.49
N ALA A 110 -2.43 5.09 -3.28
CA ALA A 110 -2.21 3.68 -2.93
C ALA A 110 -1.29 3.56 -1.70
N ALA A 111 -0.17 4.29 -1.67
CA ALA A 111 0.77 4.29 -0.55
C ALA A 111 0.12 4.78 0.76
N ARG A 112 -0.67 5.86 0.70
CA ARG A 112 -1.45 6.35 1.85
C ARG A 112 -2.48 5.34 2.32
N SER A 113 -3.18 4.69 1.39
CA SER A 113 -4.16 3.64 1.70
C SER A 113 -3.51 2.44 2.40
N VAL A 114 -2.31 2.04 1.96
CA VAL A 114 -1.49 1.03 2.66
C VAL A 114 -1.15 1.49 4.07
N ALA A 115 -0.65 2.72 4.25
CA ALA A 115 -0.27 3.25 5.55
C ALA A 115 -1.44 3.29 6.54
N ILE A 116 -2.60 3.82 6.13
CA ILE A 116 -3.84 3.85 6.94
C ILE A 116 -4.23 2.43 7.36
N THR A 117 -4.19 1.51 6.41
CA THR A 117 -4.59 0.13 6.63
C THR A 117 -3.66 -0.61 7.60
N VAL A 118 -2.34 -0.37 7.53
CA VAL A 118 -1.37 -0.90 8.49
C VAL A 118 -1.68 -0.40 9.90
N VAL A 119 -1.96 0.90 10.05
CA VAL A 119 -2.34 1.48 11.36
C VAL A 119 -3.63 0.86 11.89
N MET A 120 -4.66 0.69 11.04
CA MET A 120 -5.91 0.03 11.43
C MET A 120 -5.68 -1.40 11.89
N ARG A 121 -4.90 -2.19 11.13
CA ARG A 121 -4.58 -3.58 11.49
C ARG A 121 -3.79 -3.69 12.78
N ARG A 122 -2.82 -2.80 13.00
CA ARG A 122 -2.08 -2.71 14.28
C ARG A 122 -3.00 -2.40 15.44
N ALA A 123 -3.89 -1.43 15.29
CA ALA A 123 -4.86 -1.08 16.33
C ALA A 123 -5.81 -2.25 16.65
N SER A 124 -6.39 -2.90 15.64
CA SER A 124 -7.22 -4.09 15.84
C SER A 124 -6.46 -5.22 16.53
N TRP A 125 -5.23 -5.50 16.08
CA TRP A 125 -4.44 -6.60 16.63
C TRP A 125 -4.03 -6.32 18.09
N LEU A 126 -3.59 -5.10 18.41
CA LEU A 126 -3.24 -4.67 19.77
C LEU A 126 -4.45 -4.75 20.70
N HIS A 127 -5.63 -4.38 20.21
CA HIS A 127 -6.86 -4.50 20.98
C HIS A 127 -7.20 -5.96 21.28
N LEU A 128 -7.23 -6.81 20.25
CA LEU A 128 -7.60 -8.22 20.37
C LEU A 128 -6.57 -9.06 21.13
N SER A 129 -5.33 -8.59 21.28
CA SER A 129 -4.28 -9.29 22.04
C SER A 129 -4.33 -9.04 23.54
N GLY A 130 -5.07 -8.02 24.00
CA GLY A 130 -5.29 -7.72 25.42
C GLY A 130 -4.12 -7.04 26.12
N PHE A 131 -3.22 -6.38 25.40
CA PHE A 131 -2.10 -5.64 26.00
C PHE A 131 -2.57 -4.40 26.82
N PRO A 132 -1.82 -3.95 27.85
CA PRO A 132 -2.09 -2.71 28.55
C PRO A 132 -2.08 -1.48 27.63
N ARG A 133 -2.89 -0.44 27.91
CA ARG A 133 -3.05 0.73 27.02
C ARG A 133 -1.75 1.49 26.79
N GLU A 134 -0.86 1.48 27.78
CA GLU A 134 0.46 2.10 27.76
C GLU A 134 1.30 1.48 26.64
N VAL A 135 1.30 0.14 26.54
CA VAL A 135 1.98 -0.62 25.49
C VAL A 135 1.30 -0.39 24.13
N GLN A 136 -0.03 -0.36 24.09
CA GLN A 136 -0.76 -0.12 22.83
C GLN A 136 -0.44 1.26 22.22
N SER A 137 -0.38 2.30 23.05
CA SER A 137 -0.12 3.68 22.60
C SER A 137 1.27 3.86 21.98
N THR A 138 2.27 3.14 22.51
CA THR A 138 3.66 3.19 22.03
C THR A 138 3.83 2.42 20.72
N VAL A 139 3.15 1.29 20.58
CA VAL A 139 3.34 0.35 19.47
C VAL A 139 2.53 0.72 18.23
N LYS A 140 1.39 1.40 18.40
CA LYS A 140 0.48 1.80 17.31
C LYS A 140 1.15 2.67 16.24
N TYR A 141 2.06 3.56 16.64
CA TYR A 141 2.63 4.60 15.78
C TYR A 141 4.05 4.32 15.30
N LEU A 142 4.57 3.11 15.53
CA LEU A 142 5.90 2.75 15.04
C LEU A 142 5.97 2.86 13.50
N PRO A 143 7.13 3.12 12.90
CA PRO A 143 7.27 3.07 11.46
C PRO A 143 6.93 1.68 10.89
N PHE A 144 6.52 1.64 9.63
CA PHE A 144 6.33 0.39 8.89
C PHE A 144 7.63 0.07 8.15
N GLU A 145 8.27 -1.05 8.50
CA GLU A 145 9.63 -1.39 8.04
C GLU A 145 9.66 -2.57 7.05
N GLY A 146 8.55 -2.86 6.38
CA GLY A 146 8.48 -3.89 5.35
C GLY A 146 7.50 -5.00 5.69
N PRO A 147 7.79 -6.26 5.35
CA PRO A 147 6.75 -7.26 5.11
C PRO A 147 6.12 -7.87 6.38
N LYS A 148 6.14 -7.18 7.51
CA LYS A 148 5.49 -7.67 8.74
C LYS A 148 4.74 -6.53 9.37
N LEU A 149 3.71 -6.88 10.16
CA LEU A 149 2.90 -5.89 10.87
C LEU A 149 3.76 -5.05 11.81
N PHE A 150 4.82 -5.62 12.39
CA PHE A 150 5.81 -4.92 13.20
C PHE A 150 7.24 -5.19 12.70
N ALA A 151 8.15 -4.29 13.03
CA ALA A 151 9.57 -4.52 12.84
C ALA A 151 10.04 -5.71 13.71
N LYS A 152 11.05 -6.47 13.24
CA LYS A 152 11.57 -7.66 13.94
C LYS A 152 11.98 -7.35 15.39
N LYS A 153 12.55 -6.16 15.62
CA LYS A 153 12.95 -5.70 16.96
C LYS A 153 11.75 -5.49 17.89
N THR A 154 10.69 -4.87 17.37
CA THR A 154 9.43 -4.64 18.10
C THR A 154 8.74 -5.97 18.43
N ASP A 155 8.74 -6.90 17.48
CA ASP A 155 8.14 -8.23 17.64
C ASP A 155 8.78 -8.98 18.83
N ASN A 156 10.11 -8.98 18.90
CA ASN A 156 10.86 -9.59 20.00
C ASN A 156 10.55 -8.95 21.36
N SER A 157 10.38 -7.62 21.43
CA SER A 157 10.00 -6.91 22.66
C SER A 157 8.56 -7.19 23.09
N LEU A 158 7.63 -7.30 22.14
CA LEU A 158 6.24 -7.66 22.41
C LEU A 158 6.10 -9.09 22.94
N HIS A 159 6.94 -10.01 22.46
CA HIS A 159 7.02 -11.37 23.00
C HIS A 159 7.41 -11.38 24.47
N THR A 160 8.43 -10.61 24.86
CA THR A 160 8.91 -10.57 26.25
C THR A 160 7.92 -9.92 27.22
N LEU A 161 7.20 -8.88 26.77
CA LEU A 161 6.19 -8.16 27.58
C LEU A 161 4.91 -8.94 27.84
N LYS A 162 4.61 -9.98 27.04
CA LYS A 162 3.39 -10.79 27.17
C LYS A 162 3.58 -11.98 28.12
N ASP A 163 4.81 -12.44 28.27
CA ASP A 163 5.18 -13.61 29.08
C ASP A 163 5.57 -13.22 30.54
N SER A 164 5.48 -11.92 30.89
CA SER A 164 5.58 -11.37 32.25
C SER A 164 4.21 -11.05 32.83
#